data_AF-A0A0F6SF27-F1
#
_entry.id   AF-A0A0F6SF27-F1
#
_cell.length_a   1.000
_cell.length_b   1.000
_cell.length_c   1.000
_cell.angle_alpha   90.00
_cell.angle_beta   90.00
_cell.angle_gamma   90.00
#
_symmetry.space_group_name_H-M   'P 1'
#
loop_
_entity.id
_entity.type
_entity.pdbx_description
1 polymer ?
#
loop_
_entity_poly.entity_id
_entity_poly.type
_entity_poly.pdbx_seq_one_letter_code
_entity_poly.pdbx_strand_id
1 'polypeptide(L)'
;MAKPKKLPPPSVPDASQAVAQAETPRIKWNVIAQIALAVVVVWALAIGAIPYVGYWGVGIVGVLTAVLIGFGIWIWRFTRRQQRIMDVLKQATDDEGRRAAIAQLEAQGSKDAMAALARAQLMLRDDPKAAMGILESIDVSKEPGPVQDEVRSNLAFLYLAQGRPKDARPVVDELRLDRQTNPKAKAMYAAVMAETFARTGKADEAKKLLETYSPDDPEYGEVSIVLLRAQVYTYLATKNRGLMRKAMLKIAERDPNQLGPFMQKGSSPELQAAVREVLTQAGFATRAKTKVQRQ
;
A
#
# COMPACT_ATOMS: atom_id res chain seq x y z
N MET A 1 -29.59 20.14 -27.11
CA MET A 1 -28.80 18.99 -26.59
C MET A 1 -27.48 19.52 -26.04
N ALA A 2 -27.16 19.25 -24.77
CA ALA A 2 -25.90 19.69 -24.16
C ALA A 2 -24.72 18.91 -24.77
N LYS A 3 -23.59 19.60 -25.02
CA LYS A 3 -22.38 18.95 -25.56
C LYS A 3 -21.77 17.99 -24.52
N PRO A 4 -21.32 16.79 -24.91
CA PRO A 4 -20.72 15.84 -23.98
C PRO A 4 -19.44 16.41 -23.36
N LYS A 5 -19.24 16.18 -22.05
CA LYS A 5 -18.07 16.65 -21.31
C LYS A 5 -16.83 15.89 -21.78
N LYS A 6 -15.74 16.61 -22.01
CA LYS A 6 -14.42 16.00 -22.21
C LYS A 6 -13.94 15.44 -20.87
N LEU A 7 -13.20 14.34 -20.92
CA LEU A 7 -12.51 13.83 -19.72
C LEU A 7 -11.54 14.91 -19.22
N PRO A 8 -11.48 15.17 -17.90
CA PRO A 8 -10.48 16.05 -17.33
C PRO A 8 -9.08 15.50 -17.61
N PRO A 9 -8.04 16.34 -17.67
CA PRO A 9 -6.67 15.84 -17.73
C PRO A 9 -6.41 14.92 -16.51
N PRO A 10 -5.59 13.86 -16.66
CA PRO A 10 -5.27 12.98 -15.55
C PRO A 10 -4.65 13.80 -14.41
N SER A 11 -5.20 13.67 -13.20
CA SER A 11 -4.59 14.22 -12.00
C SER A 11 -3.27 13.48 -11.77
N VAL A 12 -2.17 14.22 -11.71
CA VAL A 12 -0.88 13.66 -11.30
C VAL A 12 -0.90 13.65 -9.77
N PRO A 13 -0.83 12.49 -9.11
CA PRO A 13 -0.69 12.46 -7.67
C PRO A 13 0.59 13.17 -7.28
N ASP A 14 0.48 14.22 -6.47
CA ASP A 14 1.62 15.00 -6.02
C ASP A 14 2.36 14.18 -4.95
N ALA A 15 3.45 13.53 -5.35
CA ALA A 15 4.25 12.67 -4.48
C ALA A 15 4.71 13.43 -3.21
N SER A 16 4.86 14.75 -3.29
CA SER A 16 5.22 15.61 -2.16
C SER A 16 4.13 15.65 -1.08
N GLN A 17 2.85 15.56 -1.45
CA GLN A 17 1.72 15.58 -0.50
C GLN A 17 1.56 14.24 0.22
N ALA A 18 1.81 13.13 -0.47
CA ALA A 18 1.80 11.79 0.15
C ALA A 18 2.93 11.63 1.19
N VAL A 19 4.09 12.23 0.92
CA VAL A 19 5.24 12.27 1.85
C VAL A 19 4.98 13.23 3.01
N ALA A 20 4.26 14.33 2.80
CA ALA A 20 3.89 15.28 3.84
C ALA A 20 2.83 14.72 4.82
N GLN A 21 1.95 13.84 4.34
CA GLN A 21 0.94 13.16 5.17
C GLN A 21 1.46 11.91 5.89
N ALA A 22 2.68 11.45 5.60
CA ALA A 22 3.31 10.36 6.32
C ALA A 22 3.67 10.84 7.74
N GLU A 23 2.75 10.67 8.69
CA GLU A 23 2.99 10.97 10.10
C GLU A 23 4.19 10.18 10.59
N THR A 24 5.30 10.87 10.87
CA THR A 24 6.45 10.23 11.51
C THR A 24 6.01 9.73 12.88
N PRO A 25 6.17 8.43 13.21
CA PRO A 25 5.82 7.93 14.52
C PRO A 25 6.65 8.68 15.57
N ARG A 26 6.00 9.54 16.35
CA ARG A 26 6.66 10.28 17.43
C ARG A 26 6.84 9.33 18.60
N ILE A 27 8.10 9.08 18.95
CA ILE A 27 8.44 8.33 20.16
C ILE A 27 7.84 9.06 21.36
N LYS A 28 6.89 8.41 22.05
CA LYS A 28 6.29 8.95 23.27
C LYS A 28 7.30 8.78 24.41
N TRP A 29 8.02 9.85 24.76
CA TRP A 29 9.01 9.85 25.85
C TRP A 29 8.46 9.33 27.18
N ASN A 30 7.17 9.55 27.44
CA ASN A 30 6.48 9.02 28.61
C ASN A 30 6.53 7.48 28.67
N VAL A 31 6.42 6.80 27.52
CA VAL A 31 6.51 5.33 27.45
C VAL A 31 7.94 4.87 27.75
N ILE A 32 8.96 5.57 27.24
CA ILE A 32 10.36 5.24 27.55
C ILE A 32 10.65 5.43 29.04
N ALA A 33 10.18 6.53 29.63
CA ALA A 33 10.34 6.79 31.06
C ALA A 33 9.66 5.71 31.92
N GLN A 34 8.47 5.26 31.53
CA GLN A 34 7.78 4.16 32.21
C GLN A 34 8.54 2.84 32.09
N ILE A 35 9.08 2.51 30.92
CA ILE A 35 9.91 1.30 30.73
C ILE A 35 11.18 1.38 31.59
N ALA A 36 11.86 2.53 31.61
CA ALA A 36 13.07 2.72 32.41
C ALA A 36 12.79 2.57 33.91
N LEU A 37 11.69 3.17 34.41
CA LEU A 37 11.26 3.03 35.79
C LEU A 37 10.93 1.58 36.15
N ALA A 38 10.21 0.87 35.28
CA ALA A 38 9.89 -0.54 35.48
C ALA A 38 11.16 -1.41 35.56
N VAL A 39 12.16 -1.16 34.71
CA VAL A 39 13.45 -1.85 34.75
C VAL A 39 14.17 -1.60 36.09
N VAL A 40 14.18 -0.36 36.58
CA VAL A 40 14.78 -0.02 37.89
C VAL A 40 14.08 -0.76 39.04
N VAL A 41 12.75 -0.82 39.02
CA VAL A 41 11.97 -1.55 40.04
C VAL A 41 12.29 -3.05 40.00
N VAL A 42 12.38 -3.66 38.81
CA VAL A 42 12.74 -5.08 38.66
C VAL A 42 14.15 -5.36 39.20
N TRP A 43 15.10 -4.47 38.94
CA TRP A 43 16.46 -4.57 39.52
C TRP A 43 16.44 -4.46 41.04
N ALA A 44 15.69 -3.51 41.61
CA ALA A 44 15.58 -3.36 43.06
C ALA A 44 14.97 -4.61 43.72
N LEU A 45 13.94 -5.20 43.13
CA LEU A 45 13.34 -6.46 43.59
C LEU A 45 14.32 -7.63 43.47
N ALA A 46 15.06 -7.73 42.38
CA ALA A 46 16.04 -8.81 42.19
C ALA A 46 17.20 -8.73 43.20
N ILE A 47 17.65 -7.52 43.55
CA ILE A 47 18.67 -7.30 44.59
C ILE A 47 18.09 -7.60 45.98
N GLY A 48 16.87 -7.14 46.27
CA GLY A 48 16.20 -7.45 47.54
C GLY A 48 15.92 -8.94 47.75
N ALA A 49 15.76 -9.70 46.66
CA ALA A 49 15.52 -11.14 46.68
C ALA A 49 16.79 -12.01 46.81
N ILE A 50 17.99 -11.41 46.84
CA ILE A 50 19.27 -12.14 46.99
C ILE A 50 19.27 -13.13 48.17
N PRO A 51 18.74 -12.81 49.37
CA PRO A 51 18.74 -13.75 50.50
C PRO A 51 17.93 -15.03 50.25
N TYR A 52 16.96 -14.97 49.34
CA TYR A 52 16.00 -16.06 49.10
C TYR A 52 16.34 -16.89 47.86
N VAL A 53 16.85 -16.24 46.80
CA VAL A 53 17.05 -16.86 45.48
C VAL A 53 18.53 -16.81 45.04
N GLY A 54 19.41 -16.25 45.87
CA GLY A 54 20.82 -16.05 45.56
C GLY A 54 21.04 -15.10 44.38
N TYR A 55 22.25 -15.13 43.79
CA TYR A 55 22.63 -14.27 42.66
C TYR A 55 21.97 -14.65 41.32
N TRP A 56 21.24 -15.76 41.26
CA TRP A 56 20.55 -16.20 40.04
C TRP A 56 19.51 -15.18 39.57
N GLY A 57 18.75 -14.58 40.48
CA GLY A 57 17.76 -13.55 40.14
C GLY A 57 18.39 -12.32 39.48
N VAL A 58 19.53 -11.88 39.99
CA VAL A 58 20.32 -10.78 39.42
C VAL A 58 20.85 -11.14 38.03
N GLY A 59 21.32 -12.38 37.84
CA GLY A 59 21.78 -12.88 36.54
C GLY A 59 20.68 -12.84 35.47
N ILE A 60 19.47 -13.31 35.78
CA ILE A 60 18.33 -13.30 34.85
C ILE A 60 17.96 -11.87 34.46
N VAL A 61 17.85 -10.97 35.45
CA VAL A 61 17.52 -9.56 35.18
C VAL A 61 18.63 -8.88 34.37
N GLY A 62 19.89 -9.23 34.58
CA GLY A 62 21.02 -8.80 33.75
C GLY A 62 20.86 -9.18 32.28
N VAL A 63 20.54 -10.44 31.99
CA VAL A 63 20.29 -10.92 30.61
C VAL A 63 19.10 -10.21 29.98
N LEU A 64 17.96 -10.10 30.69
CA LEU A 64 16.78 -9.39 30.19
C LEU A 64 17.07 -7.92 29.89
N THR A 65 17.85 -7.25 30.74
CA THR A 65 18.29 -5.87 30.51
C THR A 65 19.16 -5.76 29.27
N ALA A 66 20.10 -6.70 29.06
CA ALA A 66 20.94 -6.71 27.87
C ALA A 66 20.11 -6.90 26.58
N VAL A 67 19.10 -7.78 26.60
CA VAL A 67 18.15 -7.97 25.49
C VAL A 67 17.36 -6.68 25.21
N LEU A 68 16.85 -6.02 26.24
CA LEU A 68 16.13 -4.74 26.10
C LEU A 68 17.01 -3.64 25.51
N ILE A 69 18.26 -3.53 25.95
CA ILE A 69 19.24 -2.57 25.40
C ILE A 69 19.52 -2.90 23.93
N GLY A 70 19.77 -4.17 23.60
CA GLY A 70 19.99 -4.61 22.21
C GLY A 70 18.81 -4.26 21.30
N PHE A 71 17.58 -4.51 21.77
CA PHE A 71 16.37 -4.12 21.06
C PHE A 71 16.23 -2.59 20.90
N GLY A 72 16.55 -1.82 21.93
CA GLY A 72 16.56 -0.36 21.87
C GLY A 72 17.54 0.20 20.84
N ILE A 73 18.77 -0.34 20.79
CA ILE A 73 19.78 0.02 19.78
C ILE A 73 19.29 -0.33 18.38
N TRP A 74 18.66 -1.50 18.21
CA TRP A 74 18.08 -1.92 16.94
C TRP A 74 16.97 -0.98 16.45
N ILE A 75 16.01 -0.61 17.31
CA ILE A 75 14.96 0.37 16.99
C ILE A 75 15.58 1.71 16.59
N TRP A 76 16.54 2.21 17.36
CA TRP A 76 17.17 3.50 17.07
C TRP A 76 17.85 3.51 15.70
N ARG A 77 18.57 2.43 15.37
CA ARG A 77 19.20 2.26 14.05
C ARG A 77 18.15 2.19 12.93
N PHE A 78 17.06 1.46 13.15
CA PHE A 78 15.95 1.36 12.20
C PHE A 78 15.29 2.73 11.94
N THR A 79 14.95 3.47 13.00
CA THR A 79 14.34 4.81 12.89
C THR A 79 15.24 5.79 12.16
N ARG A 80 16.55 5.80 12.42
CA ARG A 80 17.49 6.65 11.68
C ARG A 80 17.56 6.29 10.19
N ARG A 81 17.45 5.00 9.84
CA ARG A 81 17.41 4.57 8.45
C ARG A 81 16.14 5.09 7.77
N GLN A 82 14.98 4.95 8.41
CA GLN A 82 13.71 5.50 7.90
C GLN A 82 13.78 7.00 7.67
N GLN A 83 14.32 7.76 8.63
CA GLN A 83 14.49 9.21 8.51
C GLN A 83 15.33 9.59 7.29
N ARG A 84 16.46 8.90 7.04
CA ARG A 84 17.28 9.16 5.86
C ARG A 84 16.52 8.94 4.56
N ILE A 85 15.77 7.83 4.45
CA ILE A 85 14.96 7.55 3.26
C ILE A 85 13.91 8.65 3.07
N MET A 86 13.25 9.06 4.14
CA MET A 86 12.27 10.16 4.10
C MET A 86 12.89 11.49 3.70
N ASP A 87 14.11 11.78 4.14
CA ASP A 87 14.83 13.00 3.76
C ASP A 87 15.15 12.99 2.26
N VAL A 88 15.55 11.84 1.70
CA VAL A 88 15.73 11.67 0.25
C VAL A 88 14.41 11.84 -0.51
N LEU A 89 13.32 11.25 -0.02
CA LEU A 89 11.99 11.38 -0.65
C LEU A 89 11.45 12.80 -0.61
N LYS A 90 11.71 13.56 0.46
CA LYS A 90 11.31 14.98 0.55
C LYS A 90 12.04 15.88 -0.45
N GLN A 91 13.22 15.49 -0.92
CA GLN A 91 13.95 16.20 -1.96
C GLN A 91 13.43 15.88 -3.38
N ALA A 92 12.61 14.84 -3.53
CA ALA A 92 12.05 14.41 -4.81
C ALA A 92 10.77 15.20 -5.19
N THR A 93 10.82 16.54 -5.12
CA THR A 93 9.67 17.41 -5.42
C THR A 93 9.48 17.72 -6.91
N ASP A 94 10.52 17.55 -7.71
CA ASP A 94 10.51 17.75 -9.17
C ASP A 94 11.17 16.58 -9.92
N ASP A 95 11.19 16.65 -11.25
CA ASP A 95 11.72 15.57 -12.08
C ASP A 95 13.22 15.34 -11.88
N GLU A 96 13.99 16.40 -11.60
CA GLU A 96 15.43 16.33 -11.35
C GLU A 96 15.73 15.74 -9.96
N GLY A 97 15.08 16.28 -8.92
CA GLY A 97 15.16 15.79 -7.54
C GLY A 97 14.71 14.34 -7.41
N ARG A 98 13.70 13.92 -8.17
CA ARG A 98 13.27 12.52 -8.23
C ARG A 98 14.34 11.61 -8.85
N ARG A 99 14.99 12.02 -9.94
CA ARG A 99 16.10 11.24 -10.53
C ARG A 99 17.29 11.16 -9.57
N ALA A 100 17.61 12.26 -8.90
CA ALA A 100 18.66 12.29 -7.88
C ALA A 100 18.33 11.38 -6.69
N ALA A 101 17.08 11.40 -6.21
CA ALA A 101 16.59 10.52 -5.16
C ALA A 101 16.67 9.04 -5.54
N ILE A 102 16.28 8.69 -6.77
CA ILE A 102 16.42 7.33 -7.31
C ILE A 102 17.88 6.88 -7.28
N ALA A 103 18.82 7.72 -7.72
CA ALA A 103 20.25 7.41 -7.73
C ALA A 103 20.81 7.23 -6.31
N GLN A 104 20.38 8.07 -5.35
CA GLN A 104 20.79 7.95 -3.95
C GLN A 104 20.26 6.66 -3.30
N LEU A 105 19.02 6.28 -3.59
CA LEU A 105 18.42 5.04 -3.08
C LEU A 105 19.04 3.81 -3.75
N GLU A 106 19.41 3.90 -5.03
CA GLU A 106 20.13 2.85 -5.75
C GLU A 106 21.51 2.57 -5.15
N ALA A 107 22.24 3.61 -4.74
CA ALA A 107 23.55 3.45 -4.08
C ALA A 107 23.46 2.68 -2.74
N GLN A 108 22.29 2.61 -2.11
CA GLN A 108 22.05 1.81 -0.90
C GLN A 108 21.83 0.31 -1.21
N GLY A 109 21.56 -0.03 -2.48
CA GLY A 109 21.37 -1.39 -2.96
C GLY A 109 20.02 -2.02 -2.60
N SER A 110 19.69 -3.14 -3.26
CA SER A 110 18.43 -3.89 -3.04
C SER A 110 18.38 -4.68 -1.72
N LYS A 111 19.49 -4.74 -0.97
CA LYS A 111 19.54 -5.36 0.37
C LYS A 111 18.78 -4.57 1.43
N ASP A 112 18.42 -3.33 1.15
CA ASP A 112 17.59 -2.51 2.01
C ASP A 112 16.18 -2.43 1.42
N ALA A 113 15.28 -3.29 1.88
CA ALA A 113 13.91 -3.36 1.35
C ALA A 113 13.17 -2.02 1.41
N MET A 114 13.48 -1.19 2.40
CA MET A 114 12.86 0.13 2.55
C MET A 114 13.36 1.12 1.50
N ALA A 115 14.67 1.10 1.20
CA ALA A 115 15.23 1.91 0.12
C ALA A 115 14.72 1.42 -1.24
N ALA A 116 14.61 0.10 -1.43
CA ALA A 116 14.04 -0.51 -2.62
C ALA A 116 12.56 -0.15 -2.81
N LEU A 117 11.74 -0.20 -1.75
CA LEU A 117 10.35 0.25 -1.76
C LEU A 117 10.22 1.71 -2.15
N ALA A 118 10.99 2.60 -1.50
CA ALA A 118 10.99 4.02 -1.81
C ALA A 118 11.39 4.29 -3.26
N ARG A 119 12.41 3.59 -3.77
CA ARG A 119 12.85 3.69 -5.17
C ARG A 119 11.77 3.22 -6.13
N ALA A 120 11.11 2.10 -5.83
CA ALA A 120 10.02 1.57 -6.63
C ALA A 120 8.84 2.56 -6.68
N GLN A 121 8.49 3.21 -5.56
CA GLN A 121 7.45 4.24 -5.51
C GLN A 121 7.77 5.44 -6.40
N LEU A 122 9.02 5.91 -6.40
CA LEU A 122 9.45 7.01 -7.28
C LEU A 122 9.43 6.61 -8.77
N MET A 123 9.81 5.38 -9.08
CA MET A 123 9.84 4.85 -10.45
C MET A 123 8.45 4.55 -11.00
N LEU A 124 7.46 4.29 -10.15
CA LEU A 124 6.12 3.87 -10.55
C LEU A 124 5.46 4.82 -11.56
N ARG A 125 5.77 6.11 -11.49
CA ARG A 125 5.23 7.12 -12.41
C ARG A 125 5.75 6.98 -13.85
N ASP A 126 7.03 6.65 -14.03
CA ASP A 126 7.69 6.68 -15.33
C ASP A 126 7.90 5.27 -15.90
N ASP A 127 8.32 4.33 -15.05
CA ASP A 127 8.56 2.94 -15.42
C ASP A 127 7.98 1.98 -14.36
N PRO A 128 6.67 1.68 -14.47
CA PRO A 128 6.01 0.69 -13.60
C PRO A 128 6.66 -0.70 -13.67
N LYS A 129 7.35 -1.05 -14.76
CA LYS A 129 7.99 -2.37 -14.90
C LYS A 129 9.31 -2.42 -14.13
N ALA A 130 10.12 -1.37 -14.21
CA ALA A 130 11.32 -1.25 -13.37
C ALA A 130 10.96 -1.26 -11.89
N ALA A 131 9.89 -0.55 -11.49
CA ALA A 131 9.39 -0.57 -10.12
C ALA A 131 9.05 -1.99 -9.63
N MET A 132 8.35 -2.80 -10.44
CA MET A 132 8.09 -4.19 -10.10
C MET A 132 9.36 -5.01 -9.95
N GLY A 133 10.30 -4.91 -10.89
CA GLY A 133 11.56 -5.66 -10.84
C GLY A 133 12.37 -5.37 -9.57
N ILE A 134 12.31 -4.12 -9.08
CA ILE A 134 12.90 -3.75 -7.78
C ILE A 134 12.20 -4.48 -6.64
N LEU A 135 10.87 -4.46 -6.59
CA LEU A 135 10.11 -5.13 -5.53
C LEU A 135 10.29 -6.65 -5.56
N GLU A 136 10.35 -7.27 -6.74
CA GLU A 136 10.63 -8.69 -6.93
C GLU A 136 12.03 -9.09 -6.46
N SER A 137 12.99 -8.16 -6.47
CA SER A 137 14.38 -8.43 -6.02
C SER A 137 14.55 -8.43 -4.49
N ILE A 138 13.54 -7.97 -3.75
CA ILE A 138 13.58 -7.93 -2.28
C ILE A 138 13.43 -9.34 -1.73
N ASP A 139 14.33 -9.74 -0.82
CA ASP A 139 14.16 -10.96 -0.03
C ASP A 139 13.16 -10.70 1.11
N VAL A 140 11.87 -10.73 0.76
CA VAL A 140 10.75 -10.43 1.65
C VAL A 140 10.77 -11.27 2.93
N SER A 141 11.29 -12.49 2.88
CA SER A 141 11.31 -13.40 4.03
C SER A 141 12.19 -12.92 5.19
N LYS A 142 13.20 -12.09 4.90
CA LYS A 142 14.16 -11.56 5.88
C LYS A 142 13.73 -10.24 6.50
N GLU A 143 12.68 -9.62 5.98
CA GLU A 143 12.23 -8.30 6.42
C GLU A 143 11.27 -8.40 7.62
N PRO A 144 11.14 -7.34 8.45
CA PRO A 144 10.13 -7.29 9.50
C PRO A 144 8.72 -7.44 8.93
N GLY A 145 7.83 -8.16 9.63
CA GLY A 145 6.47 -8.48 9.18
C GLY A 145 5.72 -7.35 8.45
N PRO A 146 5.60 -6.14 9.03
CA PRO A 146 4.94 -5.01 8.37
C PRO A 146 5.57 -4.58 7.04
N VAL A 147 6.90 -4.65 6.93
CA VAL A 147 7.62 -4.35 5.68
C VAL A 147 7.33 -5.43 4.65
N GLN A 148 7.27 -6.70 5.07
CA GLN A 148 6.89 -7.78 4.16
C GLN A 148 5.52 -7.55 3.53
N ASP A 149 4.54 -7.19 4.37
CA ASP A 149 3.17 -6.98 3.93
C ASP A 149 3.03 -5.75 3.01
N GLU A 150 3.79 -4.68 3.28
CA GLU A 150 3.88 -3.52 2.38
C GLU A 150 4.47 -3.89 1.01
N VAL A 151 5.57 -4.66 0.97
CA VAL A 151 6.14 -5.15 -0.30
C VAL A 151 5.14 -6.01 -1.06
N ARG A 152 4.53 -6.98 -0.38
CA ARG A 152 3.55 -7.89 -0.98
C ARG A 152 2.35 -7.12 -1.56
N SER A 153 1.80 -6.19 -0.79
CA SER A 153 0.66 -5.38 -1.23
C SER A 153 0.99 -4.51 -2.44
N ASN A 154 2.12 -3.80 -2.41
CA ASN A 154 2.55 -2.96 -3.53
C ASN A 154 2.84 -3.79 -4.78
N LEU A 155 3.58 -4.90 -4.65
CA LEU A 155 3.88 -5.80 -5.77
C LEU A 155 2.60 -6.40 -6.37
N ALA A 156 1.67 -6.88 -5.54
CA ALA A 156 0.38 -7.38 -5.98
C ALA A 156 -0.44 -6.30 -6.71
N PHE A 157 -0.46 -5.08 -6.20
CA PHE A 157 -1.12 -3.96 -6.88
C PHE A 157 -0.54 -3.72 -8.29
N LEU A 158 0.78 -3.76 -8.45
CA LEU A 158 1.43 -3.61 -9.75
C LEU A 158 1.11 -4.76 -10.71
N TYR A 159 1.12 -6.00 -10.24
CA TYR A 159 0.67 -7.14 -11.03
C TYR A 159 -0.77 -6.96 -11.49
N LEU A 160 -1.67 -6.54 -10.60
CA LEU A 160 -3.07 -6.28 -10.94
C LEU A 160 -3.22 -5.16 -11.98
N ALA A 161 -2.46 -4.08 -11.85
CA ALA A 161 -2.46 -2.95 -12.77
C ALA A 161 -1.99 -3.36 -14.18
N GLN A 162 -1.13 -4.37 -14.28
CA GLN A 162 -0.65 -4.91 -15.56
C GLN A 162 -1.51 -6.05 -16.12
N GLY A 163 -2.66 -6.36 -15.50
CA GLY A 163 -3.50 -7.45 -15.98
C GLY A 163 -2.99 -8.84 -15.61
N ARG A 164 -2.09 -8.96 -14.61
CA ARG A 164 -1.44 -10.21 -14.17
C ARG A 164 -1.97 -10.72 -12.82
N PRO A 165 -3.29 -10.99 -12.65
CA PRO A 165 -3.85 -11.37 -11.35
C PRO A 165 -3.35 -12.73 -10.84
N LYS A 166 -2.90 -13.61 -11.74
CA LYS A 166 -2.32 -14.92 -11.37
C LYS A 166 -0.97 -14.77 -10.66
N ASP A 167 -0.19 -13.75 -11.04
CA ASP A 167 1.11 -13.48 -10.43
C ASP A 167 0.95 -12.74 -9.10
N ALA A 168 -0.10 -11.92 -8.97
CA ALA A 168 -0.51 -11.32 -7.69
C ALA A 168 -0.95 -12.35 -6.65
N ARG A 169 -1.49 -13.49 -7.09
CA ARG A 169 -2.11 -14.49 -6.22
C ARG A 169 -1.20 -15.03 -5.11
N PRO A 170 -0.03 -15.62 -5.41
CA PRO A 170 0.84 -16.17 -4.36
C PRO A 170 1.31 -15.10 -3.38
N VAL A 171 1.53 -13.87 -3.87
CA VAL A 171 1.94 -12.73 -3.04
C VAL A 171 0.84 -12.33 -2.05
N VAL A 172 -0.43 -12.33 -2.50
CA VAL A 172 -1.59 -12.00 -1.67
C VAL A 172 -1.94 -13.10 -0.68
N ASP A 173 -1.74 -14.38 -1.04
CA ASP A 173 -2.06 -15.50 -0.14
C ASP A 173 -1.18 -15.49 1.14
N GLU A 174 -0.02 -14.83 1.12
CA GLU A 174 0.84 -14.63 2.29
C GLU A 174 0.61 -13.30 3.03
N LEU A 175 -0.24 -12.40 2.49
CA LEU A 175 -0.44 -11.07 3.04
C LEU A 175 -1.26 -11.10 4.33
N ARG A 176 -0.79 -10.40 5.37
CA ARG A 176 -1.42 -10.38 6.70
C ARG A 176 -1.96 -9.01 7.11
N LEU A 177 -3.27 -8.85 7.00
CA LEU A 177 -3.97 -7.60 7.38
C LEU A 177 -3.91 -7.31 8.89
N ASP A 178 -3.82 -8.34 9.73
CA ASP A 178 -3.80 -8.20 11.19
C ASP A 178 -2.55 -7.47 11.70
N ARG A 179 -1.46 -7.49 10.93
CA ARG A 179 -0.20 -6.78 11.25
C ARG A 179 -0.24 -5.29 10.91
N GLN A 180 -1.17 -4.86 10.06
CA GLN A 180 -1.30 -3.46 9.69
C GLN A 180 -2.22 -2.74 10.69
N THR A 181 -1.65 -1.74 11.38
CA THR A 181 -2.33 -0.93 12.40
C THR A 181 -2.90 0.36 11.84
N ASN A 182 -2.35 0.88 10.73
CA ASN A 182 -2.90 2.05 10.06
C ASN A 182 -4.18 1.66 9.29
N PRO A 183 -5.35 2.22 9.62
CA PRO A 183 -6.62 1.83 8.99
C PRO A 183 -6.66 2.06 7.48
N LYS A 184 -6.13 3.20 7.00
CA LYS A 184 -6.04 3.53 5.57
C LYS A 184 -5.18 2.52 4.81
N ALA A 185 -4.00 2.17 5.35
CA ALA A 185 -3.12 1.16 4.74
C ALA A 185 -3.75 -0.24 4.77
N LYS A 186 -4.42 -0.60 5.88
CA LYS A 186 -5.13 -1.87 6.01
C LYS A 186 -6.26 -2.02 4.99
N ALA A 187 -7.02 -0.95 4.77
CA ALA A 187 -8.06 -0.89 3.74
C ALA A 187 -7.48 -1.01 2.33
N MET A 188 -6.31 -0.41 2.07
CA MET A 188 -5.61 -0.56 0.78
C MET A 188 -5.22 -2.03 0.55
N TYR A 189 -4.62 -2.66 1.55
CA TYR A 189 -4.23 -4.07 1.45
C TYR A 189 -5.45 -4.95 1.21
N ALA A 190 -6.54 -4.71 1.94
CA ALA A 190 -7.79 -5.44 1.76
C ALA A 190 -8.36 -5.27 0.34
N ALA A 191 -8.29 -4.06 -0.24
CA ALA A 191 -8.71 -3.81 -1.60
C ALA A 191 -7.88 -4.62 -2.62
N VAL A 192 -6.56 -4.62 -2.48
CA VAL A 192 -5.64 -5.39 -3.34
C VAL A 192 -5.88 -6.90 -3.22
N MET A 193 -6.06 -7.41 -1.99
CA MET A 193 -6.40 -8.81 -1.75
C MET A 193 -7.74 -9.17 -2.40
N ALA A 194 -8.78 -8.37 -2.17
CA ALA A 194 -10.11 -8.61 -2.69
C ALA A 194 -10.13 -8.61 -4.23
N GLU A 195 -9.47 -7.64 -4.87
CA GLU A 195 -9.36 -7.65 -6.33
C GLU A 195 -8.64 -8.90 -6.84
N THR A 196 -7.54 -9.29 -6.20
CA THR A 196 -6.80 -10.51 -6.57
C THR A 196 -7.67 -11.74 -6.45
N PHE A 197 -8.38 -11.90 -5.33
CA PHE A 197 -9.31 -13.00 -5.11
C PHE A 197 -10.44 -13.02 -6.13
N ALA A 198 -11.08 -11.88 -6.41
CA ALA A 198 -12.13 -11.78 -7.41
C ALA A 198 -11.65 -12.20 -8.81
N ARG A 199 -10.43 -11.80 -9.19
CA ARG A 199 -9.85 -12.08 -10.51
C ARG A 199 -9.21 -13.47 -10.64
N THR A 200 -9.15 -14.24 -9.55
CA THR A 200 -8.53 -15.58 -9.50
C THR A 200 -9.47 -16.68 -9.01
N GLY A 201 -10.78 -16.41 -8.95
CA GLY A 201 -11.81 -17.42 -8.67
C GLY A 201 -12.26 -17.53 -7.21
N LYS A 202 -11.83 -16.61 -6.34
CA LYS A 202 -12.24 -16.54 -4.94
C LYS A 202 -13.18 -15.35 -4.65
N ALA A 203 -14.21 -15.20 -5.49
CA ALA A 203 -15.09 -14.04 -5.47
C ALA A 203 -15.86 -13.88 -4.14
N ASP A 204 -16.21 -14.97 -3.49
CA ASP A 204 -16.92 -14.93 -2.20
C ASP A 204 -16.03 -14.45 -1.05
N GLU A 205 -14.75 -14.84 -1.03
CA GLU A 205 -13.77 -14.32 -0.07
C GLU A 205 -13.52 -12.82 -0.32
N ALA A 206 -13.41 -12.41 -1.59
CA ALA A 206 -13.30 -10.99 -1.95
C ALA A 206 -14.49 -10.17 -1.45
N LYS A 207 -15.71 -10.71 -1.62
CA LYS A 207 -16.94 -10.06 -1.17
C LYS A 207 -16.96 -9.87 0.34
N LYS A 208 -16.71 -10.94 1.12
CA LYS A 208 -16.64 -10.88 2.58
C LYS A 208 -15.61 -9.87 3.07
N LEU A 209 -14.46 -9.81 2.39
CA LEU A 209 -13.42 -8.85 2.73
C LEU A 209 -13.89 -7.42 2.53
N LEU A 210 -14.51 -7.10 1.39
CA LEU A 210 -14.99 -5.75 1.08
C LEU A 210 -16.22 -5.32 1.88
N GLU A 211 -16.99 -6.24 2.46
CA GLU A 211 -18.06 -5.92 3.42
C GLU A 211 -17.50 -5.25 4.70
N THR A 212 -16.22 -5.48 5.02
CA THR A 212 -15.55 -4.86 6.18
C THR A 212 -15.03 -3.45 5.89
N TYR A 213 -14.80 -3.10 4.62
CA TYR A 213 -14.15 -1.84 4.23
C TYR A 213 -15.03 -1.04 3.27
N SER A 214 -15.80 -0.10 3.83
CA SER A 214 -16.68 0.77 3.04
C SER A 214 -15.89 1.84 2.28
N PRO A 215 -16.03 1.98 0.95
CA PRO A 215 -15.39 3.05 0.17
C PRO A 215 -16.00 4.44 0.43
N ASP A 216 -17.07 4.53 1.22
CA ASP A 216 -17.68 5.79 1.63
C ASP A 216 -17.19 6.23 3.02
N ASP A 217 -16.36 5.41 3.69
CA ASP A 217 -15.75 5.77 4.96
C ASP A 217 -14.76 6.94 4.76
N PRO A 218 -14.97 8.09 5.43
CA PRO A 218 -14.07 9.24 5.35
C PRO A 218 -12.62 8.90 5.72
N GLU A 219 -12.39 7.92 6.59
CA GLU A 219 -11.04 7.53 7.04
C GLU A 219 -10.18 6.98 5.90
N TYR A 220 -10.79 6.44 4.85
CA TYR A 220 -10.05 5.83 3.74
C TYR A 220 -9.62 6.81 2.66
N GLY A 221 -10.23 8.01 2.60
CA GLY A 221 -9.83 9.11 1.72
C GLY A 221 -9.50 8.64 0.29
N GLU A 222 -8.24 8.75 -0.11
CA GLU A 222 -7.73 8.38 -1.44
C GLU A 222 -7.82 6.87 -1.76
N VAL A 223 -7.78 6.00 -0.75
CA VAL A 223 -7.86 4.53 -0.91
C VAL A 223 -9.24 4.09 -1.39
N SER A 224 -10.23 4.95 -1.20
CA SER A 224 -11.61 4.69 -1.55
C SER A 224 -11.82 4.34 -3.03
N ILE A 225 -11.03 4.91 -3.95
CA ILE A 225 -11.07 4.55 -5.37
C ILE A 225 -10.54 3.13 -5.61
N VAL A 226 -9.51 2.70 -4.87
CA VAL A 226 -8.97 1.35 -4.97
C VAL A 226 -9.96 0.32 -4.41
N LEU A 227 -10.66 0.66 -3.32
CA LEU A 227 -11.79 -0.14 -2.80
C LEU A 227 -12.92 -0.27 -3.82
N LEU A 228 -13.33 0.82 -4.47
CA LEU A 228 -14.34 0.78 -5.54
C LEU A 228 -13.88 -0.08 -6.72
N ARG A 229 -12.60 0.00 -7.09
CA ARG A 229 -12.01 -0.84 -8.14
C ARG A 229 -12.08 -2.33 -7.78
N ALA A 230 -11.75 -2.68 -6.54
CA ALA A 230 -11.88 -4.04 -6.05
C ALA A 230 -13.34 -4.51 -6.05
N GLN A 231 -14.28 -3.64 -5.67
CA GLN A 231 -15.73 -3.91 -5.74
C GLN A 231 -16.20 -4.18 -7.17
N VAL A 232 -15.72 -3.43 -8.17
CA VAL A 232 -16.07 -3.67 -9.59
C VAL A 232 -15.71 -5.09 -10.01
N TYR A 233 -14.48 -5.54 -9.75
CA TYR A 233 -14.07 -6.91 -10.09
C TYR A 233 -14.81 -7.97 -9.27
N THR A 234 -15.09 -7.70 -8.00
CA THR A 234 -15.84 -8.61 -7.12
C THR A 234 -17.28 -8.78 -7.60
N TYR A 235 -17.96 -7.69 -7.96
CA TYR A 235 -19.32 -7.73 -8.48
C TYR A 235 -19.40 -8.33 -9.88
N LEU A 236 -18.38 -8.13 -10.72
CA LEU A 236 -18.26 -8.85 -11.99
C LEU A 236 -18.16 -10.36 -11.75
N ALA A 237 -17.26 -10.79 -10.86
CA ALA A 237 -17.03 -12.20 -10.56
C ALA A 237 -18.24 -12.89 -9.90
N THR A 238 -18.98 -12.15 -9.06
CA THR A 238 -20.23 -12.62 -8.43
C THR A 238 -21.48 -12.40 -9.28
N LYS A 239 -21.34 -11.98 -10.54
CA LYS A 239 -22.43 -11.73 -11.51
C LYS A 239 -23.45 -10.66 -11.07
N ASN A 240 -23.07 -9.78 -10.14
CA ASN A 240 -23.89 -8.70 -9.63
C ASN A 240 -23.74 -7.42 -10.46
N ARG A 241 -24.18 -7.47 -11.72
CA ARG A 241 -23.99 -6.40 -12.72
C ARG A 241 -24.52 -5.03 -12.28
N GLY A 242 -25.62 -4.99 -11.52
CA GLY A 242 -26.17 -3.74 -11.00
C GLY A 242 -25.23 -3.05 -10.00
N LEU A 243 -24.67 -3.82 -9.07
CA LEU A 243 -23.70 -3.31 -8.10
C LEU A 243 -22.37 -2.95 -8.75
N MET A 244 -21.94 -3.71 -9.75
CA MET A 244 -20.76 -3.38 -10.56
C MET A 244 -20.91 -1.98 -11.20
N ARG A 245 -22.03 -1.71 -11.89
CA ARG A 245 -22.30 -0.40 -12.49
C ARG A 245 -22.39 0.71 -11.45
N LYS A 246 -23.01 0.45 -10.29
CA LYS A 246 -23.09 1.41 -9.18
C LYS A 246 -21.70 1.78 -8.66
N ALA A 247 -20.80 0.81 -8.50
CA ALA A 247 -19.41 1.06 -8.11
C ALA A 247 -18.66 1.88 -9.18
N MET A 248 -18.85 1.56 -10.47
CA MET A 248 -18.26 2.35 -11.57
C MET A 248 -18.79 3.79 -11.63
N LEU A 249 -20.08 4.01 -11.37
CA LEU A 249 -20.66 5.36 -11.30
C LEU A 249 -20.00 6.17 -10.18
N LYS A 250 -19.82 5.58 -8.99
CA LYS A 250 -19.08 6.22 -7.89
C LYS A 250 -17.63 6.56 -8.27
N ILE A 251 -16.97 5.71 -9.05
CA ILE A 251 -15.64 6.02 -9.60
C ILE A 251 -15.75 7.24 -10.53
N ALA A 252 -16.71 7.24 -11.46
CA ALA A 252 -16.90 8.34 -12.42
C ALA A 252 -17.24 9.69 -11.76
N GLU A 253 -17.99 9.67 -10.65
CA GLU A 253 -18.31 10.86 -9.85
C GLU A 253 -17.08 11.47 -9.19
N ARG A 254 -16.11 10.63 -8.78
CA ARG A 254 -14.87 11.07 -8.12
C ARG A 254 -13.79 11.46 -9.14
N ASP A 255 -13.47 10.56 -10.06
CA ASP A 255 -12.56 10.80 -11.16
C ASP A 255 -12.86 9.82 -12.32
N PRO A 256 -13.42 10.29 -13.43
CA PRO A 256 -13.77 9.43 -14.58
C PRO A 256 -12.54 8.84 -15.27
N ASN A 257 -11.34 9.40 -15.09
CA ASN A 257 -10.11 8.82 -15.64
C ASN A 257 -9.75 7.48 -14.99
N GLN A 258 -10.22 7.25 -13.77
CA GLN A 258 -10.03 5.99 -13.04
C GLN A 258 -10.84 4.82 -13.61
N LEU A 259 -11.75 5.09 -14.57
CA LEU A 259 -12.38 4.03 -15.36
C LEU A 259 -11.50 3.54 -16.52
N GLY A 260 -10.46 4.30 -16.89
CA GLY A 260 -9.53 3.96 -17.98
C GLY A 260 -8.87 2.58 -17.84
N PRO A 261 -8.36 2.17 -16.67
CA PRO A 261 -7.78 0.85 -16.46
C PRO A 261 -8.70 -0.33 -16.84
N PHE A 262 -10.01 -0.18 -16.69
CA PHE A 262 -10.97 -1.22 -17.09
C PHE A 262 -11.14 -1.36 -18.60
N MET A 263 -10.66 -0.39 -19.38
CA MET A 263 -10.73 -0.36 -20.85
C MET A 263 -9.47 -0.91 -21.52
N GLN A 264 -8.49 -1.39 -20.75
CA GLN A 264 -7.24 -1.90 -21.28
C GLN A 264 -7.41 -3.22 -22.05
N LYS A 265 -6.40 -3.54 -22.88
CA LYS A 265 -6.29 -4.82 -23.57
C LYS A 265 -6.15 -5.94 -22.54
N GLY A 266 -7.07 -6.91 -22.55
CA GLY A 266 -7.12 -8.00 -21.57
C GLY A 266 -8.28 -7.90 -20.57
N SER A 267 -8.93 -6.73 -20.47
CA SER A 267 -10.20 -6.60 -19.73
C SER A 267 -11.35 -7.33 -20.44
N SER A 268 -12.32 -7.84 -19.68
CA SER A 268 -13.45 -8.58 -20.25
C SER A 268 -14.32 -7.66 -21.13
N PRO A 269 -14.93 -8.20 -22.22
CA PRO A 269 -15.81 -7.40 -23.07
C PRO A 269 -17.00 -6.79 -22.31
N GLU A 270 -17.51 -7.53 -21.31
CA GLU A 270 -18.58 -7.08 -20.42
C GLU A 270 -18.16 -5.84 -19.62
N LEU A 271 -16.95 -5.86 -19.04
CA LEU A 271 -16.41 -4.76 -18.26
C LEU A 271 -16.25 -3.50 -19.13
N GLN A 272 -15.73 -3.67 -20.35
CA GLN A 272 -15.56 -2.56 -21.29
C GLN A 272 -16.91 -1.96 -21.74
N ALA A 273 -17.91 -2.80 -21.97
CA ALA A 273 -19.25 -2.34 -22.32
C ALA A 273 -19.88 -1.52 -21.17
N ALA A 274 -19.76 -2.02 -19.93
CA ALA A 274 -20.25 -1.32 -18.74
C ALA A 274 -19.56 0.02 -18.53
N VAL A 275 -18.24 0.11 -18.72
CA VAL A 275 -17.52 1.40 -18.61
C VAL A 275 -18.00 2.41 -19.64
N ARG A 276 -18.24 1.99 -20.88
CA ARG A 276 -18.79 2.88 -21.92
C ARG A 276 -20.19 3.37 -21.54
N GLU A 277 -21.05 2.47 -21.07
CA GLU A 277 -22.40 2.79 -20.58
C GLU A 277 -22.35 3.83 -19.45
N VAL A 278 -21.51 3.59 -18.44
CA VAL A 278 -21.33 4.45 -17.27
C VAL A 278 -20.79 5.83 -17.65
N LEU A 279 -19.78 5.90 -18.50
CA LEU A 279 -19.24 7.18 -18.98
C LEU A 279 -20.28 7.97 -19.76
N THR A 280 -21.06 7.31 -20.62
CA THR A 280 -22.16 7.96 -21.35
C THR A 280 -23.26 8.45 -20.38
N GLN A 281 -23.64 7.64 -19.39
CA GLN A 281 -24.61 8.01 -18.37
C GLN A 281 -24.13 9.21 -17.53
N ALA A 282 -22.85 9.26 -17.19
CA ALA A 282 -22.21 10.37 -16.48
C ALA A 282 -21.96 11.60 -17.39
N GLY A 283 -22.34 11.55 -18.67
CA GLY A 283 -22.24 12.68 -19.61
C GLY A 283 -20.84 12.91 -20.17
N PHE A 284 -19.93 11.94 -20.05
CA PHE A 284 -18.59 11.99 -20.62
C PHE A 284 -18.55 11.41 -22.04
N ALA A 285 -17.71 12.01 -22.89
CA ALA A 285 -17.48 11.49 -24.23
C ALA A 285 -16.71 10.15 -24.18
N THR A 286 -17.37 9.06 -24.53
CA THR A 286 -16.73 7.77 -24.80
C THR A 286 -16.15 7.82 -26.20
N ARG A 287 -14.83 7.98 -26.35
CA ARG A 287 -14.23 8.05 -27.70
C ARG A 287 -14.53 6.79 -28.50
N ALA A 288 -15.26 6.93 -29.61
CA ALA A 288 -15.13 6.07 -30.78
C ALA A 288 -15.58 6.78 -32.07
N LYS A 289 -14.60 7.12 -32.92
CA LYS A 289 -14.50 6.94 -34.39
C LYS A 289 -13.69 8.07 -35.01
N THR A 290 -12.36 7.91 -35.02
CA THR A 290 -11.58 8.46 -36.13
C THR A 290 -12.03 7.71 -37.38
N LYS A 291 -13.01 8.23 -38.11
CA LYS A 291 -13.20 7.86 -39.50
C LYS A 291 -11.92 8.31 -40.19
N VAL A 292 -11.06 7.36 -40.56
CA VAL A 292 -10.01 7.60 -41.55
C VAL A 292 -10.76 7.94 -42.84
N GLN A 293 -10.90 9.23 -43.13
CA GLN A 293 -11.16 9.69 -44.48
C GLN A 293 -9.88 9.35 -45.24
N ARG A 294 -9.88 8.22 -45.95
CA ARG A 294 -8.99 8.07 -47.10
C ARG A 294 -9.46 9.13 -48.10
N GLN A 295 -8.68 10.19 -48.26
CA GLN A 295 -8.67 10.97 -49.48
C GLN A 295 -7.94 10.17 -50.55
#